data_AF-A0A7G2TJK1-F1
#
_entry.id   AF-A0A7G2TJK1-F1
#
_cell.length_a   1.000
_cell.length_b   1.000
_cell.length_c   1.000
_cell.angle_alpha   90.00
_cell.angle_beta   90.00
_cell.angle_gamma   90.00
#
_symmetry.space_group_name_H-M   'P 1'
#
loop_
_entity.id
_entity.type
_entity.pdbx_description
1 polymer ?
#
loop_
_entity_poly.entity_id
_entity_poly.type
_entity_poly.pdbx_seq_one_letter_code
_entity_poly.pdbx_strand_id
1 'polypeptide(L)' 'MIEALKTRIQQLESEIKVVGGDEAVCKDLLEDLERHVEELEARGGKVPASALALVRPDGDSEIEDQFDNMPI' A
#
# COMPACT_ATOMS: atom_id res chain seq x y z
N MET A 1 4.76 -4.79 16.69
CA MET A 1 3.56 -5.32 16.01
C MET A 1 3.03 -4.36 14.95
N ILE A 2 2.71 -3.11 15.29
CA ILE A 2 2.30 -2.08 14.30
C ILE A 2 3.43 -1.76 13.31
N GLU A 3 4.69 -1.73 13.75
CA GLU A 3 5.84 -1.51 12.87
C GLU A 3 6.03 -2.63 11.84
N ALA A 4 5.83 -3.89 12.23
CA ALA A 4 5.91 -5.02 11.31
C ALA A 4 4.83 -4.95 10.21
N LEU A 5 3.62 -4.51 10.58
CA LEU A 5 2.53 -4.24 9.63
C LEU A 5 2.91 -3.13 8.65
N LYS A 6 3.48 -2.03 9.13
CA LYS A 6 3.96 -0.94 8.26
C LYS A 6 5.05 -1.41 7.30
N THR A 7 6.02 -2.18 7.78
CA THR A 7 7.07 -2.76 6.93
C THR A 7 6.46 -3.68 5.88
N ARG A 8 5.46 -4.49 6.25
CA ARG A 8 4.79 -5.39 5.30
C ARG A 8 4.02 -4.63 4.23
N ILE A 9 3.30 -3.58 4.61
CA ILE A 9 2.60 -2.69 3.68
C ILE A 9 3.58 -2.08 2.68
N GLN A 10 4.71 -1.52 3.13
CA GLN A 10 5.73 -0.96 2.23
C GLN A 10 6.36 -1.98 1.28
N GLN A 11 6.54 -3.22 1.75
CA GLN A 11 6.99 -4.32 0.88
C GLN A 11 5.96 -4.62 -0.20
N LEU A 12 4.69 -4.79 0.17
CA LEU A 12 3.60 -5.04 -0.76
C LEU A 12 3.48 -3.91 -1.80
N GLU A 13 3.58 -2.64 -1.38
CA GLU A 13 3.59 -1.50 -2.31
C GLU A 13 4.75 -1.59 -3.32
N SER A 14 5.93 -2.02 -2.88
CA SER A 14 7.09 -2.20 -3.76
C SER A 14 6.91 -3.40 -4.69
N GLU A 15 6.38 -4.50 -4.19
CA GLU A 15 6.07 -5.70 -4.97
C GLU A 15 5.04 -5.39 -6.06
N ILE A 16 3.97 -4.64 -5.75
CA ILE A 16 2.95 -4.20 -6.72
C ILE A 16 3.59 -3.35 -7.83
N LYS A 17 4.46 -2.40 -7.47
CA LYS A 17 5.17 -1.56 -8.45
C LYS A 17 6.11 -2.36 -9.35
N VAL A 18 6.75 -3.40 -8.82
CA VAL A 18 7.69 -4.27 -9.55
C VAL A 18 6.96 -5.28 -10.43
N VAL A 19 5.83 -5.83 -9.96
CA VAL A 19 5.09 -6.87 -10.66
C VAL A 19 4.56 -6.39 -12.01
N GLY A 20 4.15 -5.11 -12.14
CA GLY A 20 4.12 -4.26 -13.35
C GLY A 20 3.44 -4.75 -14.65
N GLY A 21 3.09 -6.02 -14.77
CA GLY A 21 2.65 -6.68 -16.00
C GLY A 21 1.88 -7.98 -15.77
N ASP A 22 1.82 -8.50 -14.54
CA ASP A 22 1.01 -9.67 -14.20
C ASP A 22 -0.23 -9.24 -13.40
N GLU A 23 -1.35 -9.07 -14.09
CA GLU A 23 -2.60 -8.53 -13.52
C GLU A 23 -3.17 -9.42 -12.40
N ALA A 24 -3.02 -10.74 -12.52
CA ALA A 24 -3.47 -11.69 -11.51
C ALA A 24 -2.67 -11.55 -10.21
N VAL A 25 -1.35 -11.43 -10.32
CA VAL A 25 -0.46 -11.23 -9.16
C VAL A 25 -0.66 -9.84 -8.55
N CYS A 26 -0.81 -8.81 -9.40
CA CYS A 26 -1.08 -7.46 -8.94
C CYS A 26 -2.37 -7.38 -8.11
N LYS A 27 -3.44 -8.06 -8.58
CA LYS A 27 -4.70 -8.14 -7.86
C LYS A 27 -4.56 -8.86 -6.51
N ASP A 28 -3.87 -10.00 -6.47
CA ASP A 28 -3.63 -10.75 -5.23
C ASP A 28 -2.86 -9.91 -4.20
N LEU A 29 -1.83 -9.18 -4.66
CA LEU A 29 -1.05 -8.27 -3.82
C LEU A 29 -1.86 -7.07 -3.32
N LEU A 30 -2.77 -6.53 -4.13
CA LEU A 30 -3.68 -5.44 -3.72
C LEU A 30 -4.68 -5.92 -2.67
N GLU A 31 -5.25 -7.12 -2.81
CA GLU A 31 -6.13 -7.72 -1.80
C GLU A 31 -5.37 -7.98 -0.48
N ASP A 32 -4.13 -8.47 -0.55
CA ASP A 32 -3.30 -8.65 0.66
C ASP A 32 -2.92 -7.31 1.29
N LEU A 33 -2.63 -6.28 0.48
CA LEU A 33 -2.38 -4.91 0.94
C LEU A 33 -3.60 -4.34 1.68
N GLU A 34 -4.79 -4.49 1.12
CA GLU A 34 -6.04 -4.03 1.74
C GLU A 34 -6.25 -4.66 3.12
N ARG A 35 -6.09 -5.99 3.23
CA ARG A 35 -6.24 -6.70 4.50
C ARG A 35 -5.27 -6.19 5.57
N HIS A 36 -4.02 -5.92 5.19
CA HIS A 36 -3.01 -5.40 6.13
C HIS A 36 -3.25 -3.94 6.49
N VAL A 37 -3.76 -3.13 5.56
CA VAL A 37 -4.20 -1.75 5.80
C VAL A 37 -5.34 -1.73 6.82
N GLU A 38 -6.39 -2.52 6.62
CA GLU A 38 -7.51 -2.61 7.55
C GLU A 38 -7.08 -3.13 8.92
N GLU A 39 -6.21 -4.14 8.97
CA GLU A 39 -5.65 -4.63 10.23
C GLU A 39 -4.84 -3.54 10.95
N LEU A 40 -4.07 -2.74 10.22
CA LEU A 40 -3.31 -1.63 10.78
C LEU A 40 -4.25 -0.56 11.36
N GLU A 41 -5.32 -0.18 10.65
CA GLU A 41 -6.32 0.78 11.15
C GLU A 41 -7.07 0.24 12.36
N ALA A 42 -7.52 -1.03 12.32
CA ALA A 42 -8.24 -1.67 13.42
C ALA A 42 -7.42 -1.73 14.70
N ARG A 43 -6.09 -1.80 14.57
CA ARG A 43 -5.13 -1.74 15.69
C ARG A 43 -4.79 -0.31 16.13
N GLY A 44 -5.40 0.71 15.55
CA GLY A 44 -5.14 2.13 15.81
C GLY A 44 -3.85 2.66 15.18
N GLY A 45 -3.29 1.92 14.21
CA GLY A 45 -2.11 2.31 13.47
C GLY A 45 -2.46 3.27 12.34
N LYS A 46 -1.62 4.29 12.14
CA LYS A 46 -1.75 5.21 10.99
C LYS A 46 -1.28 4.50 9.71
N VAL A 47 -2.19 4.35 8.75
CA VAL A 47 -1.92 3.80 7.42
C VAL A 47 -1.21 4.82 6.53
N PRO A 48 -0.23 4.40 5.72
CA PRO A 48 0.39 5.27 4.72
C PRO A 48 -0.63 5.70 3.65
N ALA A 49 -0.64 6.99 3.29
CA ALA A 49 -1.52 7.50 2.23
C ALA A 49 -1.27 6.81 0.88
N SER A 50 -0.02 6.49 0.55
CA SER A 50 0.36 5.74 -0.65
C SER A 50 -0.27 4.34 -0.72
N ALA A 51 -0.33 3.63 0.41
CA ALA A 51 -0.99 2.32 0.49
C ALA A 51 -2.50 2.45 0.33
N LEU A 52 -3.10 3.45 0.97
CA LEU A 52 -4.53 3.79 0.84
C LEU A 52 -4.91 4.12 -0.60
N ALA A 53 -4.06 4.86 -1.32
CA ALA A 53 -4.25 5.20 -2.73
C ALA A 53 -4.34 3.98 -3.64
N LEU A 54 -3.51 2.96 -3.35
CA LEU A 54 -3.43 1.74 -4.15
C LEU A 54 -4.68 0.86 -3.97
N VAL A 55 -5.22 0.76 -2.75
CA VAL A 55 -6.38 -0.09 -2.44
C VAL A 55 -7.72 0.63 -2.60
N ARG A 56 -7.74 1.97 -2.46
CA ARG A 56 -8.95 2.80 -2.56
C ARG A 56 -8.70 3.99 -3.51
N PRO A 57 -8.61 3.75 -4.82
CA PRO A 57 -8.38 4.81 -5.81
C PRO A 57 -9.56 5.78 -5.96
N ASP A 58 -10.80 5.36 -5.64
CA ASP A 58 -12.01 6.20 -5.67
C ASP A 58 -12.22 7.07 -4.41
N GLY A 59 -11.31 7.00 -3.44
CA GLY A 59 -11.33 7.83 -2.25
C GLY A 59 -10.81 9.22 -2.54
N ASP A 60 -11.72 10.17 -2.77
CA ASP A 60 -11.52 11.63 -2.84
C ASP A 60 -10.41 12.11 -1.87
N SER A 61 -9.18 12.21 -2.37
CA SER A 61 -8.06 12.83 -1.67
C SER A 61 -6.98 13.18 -2.68
N GLU A 62 -6.66 14.46 -2.71
CA GLU A 62 -5.62 15.12 -3.49
C GLU A 62 -4.23 14.60 -3.08
N ILE A 63 -3.83 13.41 -3.55
CA ILE A 63 -2.53 12.82 -3.19
C ILE A 63 -1.41 13.56 -3.91
N GLU A 64 -0.96 14.65 -3.28
CA GLU A 64 0.32 15.30 -3.51
C GLU A 64 1.46 14.26 -3.35
N ASP A 65 2.19 14.05 -4.45
CA ASP A 65 3.66 13.93 -4.49
C ASP A 65 4.36 13.15 -3.34
N GLN A 66 4.06 11.86 -3.16
CA GLN A 66 4.86 10.97 -2.31
C GLN A 66 5.55 9.81 -3.06
N PHE A 67 5.90 10.05 -4.33
CA PHE A 67 6.98 9.32 -4.99
C PHE A 67 8.37 9.91 -4.66
N ASP A 68 8.51 10.63 -3.54
CA ASP A 68 9.76 11.23 -3.09
C ASP A 68 10.63 10.20 -2.34
N ASN A 69 11.44 9.45 -3.11
CA ASN A 69 12.71 8.77 -2.76
C ASN A 69 12.89 7.40 -3.46
N MET A 70 12.82 7.36 -4.79
CA MET A 70 13.69 6.41 -5.50
C MET A 70 14.93 7.18 -5.96
N PRO A 71 16.11 6.98 -5.33
CA PRO A 71 17.35 7.48 -5.92
C PRO A 71 17.58 6.72 -7.23
N ILE A 72 17.69 7.47 -8.33
CA ILE A 72 18.17 7.00 -9.64
C ILE A 72 19.61 6.49 -9.57
#